data_AF-A0A3C0W2E6-F1
#
_entry.id   AF-A0A3C0W2E6-F1
#
_cell.length_a   1.000
_cell.length_b   1.000
_cell.length_c   1.000
_cell.angle_alpha   90.00
_cell.angle_beta   90.00
_cell.angle_gamma   90.00
#
_symmetry.space_group_name_H-M   'P 1'
#
loop_
_entity.id
_entity.type
_entity.pdbx_description
1 polymer ?
#
loop_
_entity_poly.entity_id
_entity_poly.type
_entity_poly.pdbx_seq_one_letter_code
_entity_poly.pdbx_strand_id
1 'polypeptide(L)'
;MQTPPPDGRSPWGYDTIHEATPAPDSVRPNEQTLPTQPRAYTDIKSYHAHVYFDEDSYKKAVQLRQWVADRFDVELGNWNQGPRGPHVTPSFYFGFVPEQLPVIVPWLQLNSLGLTILLHPNTDDPRADHLYYTLWVNRAQPVNAYGMRTPTDADGKPLIEVIYPNTRPHVAIET
;
A
#
# COMPACT_ATOMS: atom_id res chain seq x y z
N MET A 1 -32.71 -15.93 1.52
CA MET A 1 -33.41 -14.63 1.67
C MET A 1 -34.56 -14.86 2.61
N GLN A 2 -34.68 -14.07 3.69
CA GLN A 2 -35.76 -14.23 4.67
C GLN A 2 -37.05 -13.65 4.07
N THR A 3 -38.15 -14.40 4.14
CA THR A 3 -39.46 -13.92 3.69
C THR A 3 -39.91 -12.74 4.57
N PRO A 4 -40.46 -11.66 3.98
CA PRO A 4 -40.94 -10.53 4.78
C PRO A 4 -42.03 -10.98 5.76
N PRO A 5 -42.14 -10.34 6.94
CA PRO A 5 -43.24 -10.62 7.87
C PRO A 5 -44.61 -10.46 7.19
N PRO A 6 -45.59 -11.35 7.47
CA PRO A 6 -46.88 -11.37 6.77
C PRO A 6 -47.71 -10.09 6.91
N ASP A 7 -47.43 -9.27 7.93
CA ASP A 7 -48.15 -8.04 8.25
C ASP A 7 -47.53 -6.79 7.62
N GLY A 8 -46.46 -6.94 6.83
CA GLY A 8 -45.77 -5.85 6.14
C GLY A 8 -45.03 -4.90 7.09
N ARG A 9 -44.88 -5.24 8.37
CA ARG A 9 -44.15 -4.42 9.35
C ARG A 9 -42.68 -4.79 9.36
N SER A 10 -41.83 -3.77 9.48
CA SER A 10 -40.39 -3.97 9.68
C SER A 10 -40.17 -4.78 10.96
N PRO A 11 -39.36 -5.86 10.94
CA PRO A 11 -39.00 -6.59 12.16
C PRO A 11 -38.17 -5.75 13.14
N TRP A 12 -37.68 -4.58 12.70
CA TRP A 12 -37.00 -3.59 13.52
C TRP A 12 -37.92 -2.44 13.98
N GLY A 13 -39.21 -2.45 13.63
CA GLY A 13 -40.14 -1.36 13.94
C GLY A 13 -39.90 -0.09 13.11
N TYR A 14 -40.51 1.02 13.53
CA TYR A 14 -40.42 2.35 12.87
C TYR A 14 -39.68 3.40 13.72
N ASP A 15 -39.34 3.07 14.97
CA ASP A 15 -38.73 3.99 15.94
C ASP A 15 -37.19 3.87 16.00
N THR A 16 -36.57 3.09 15.11
CA THR A 16 -35.11 2.88 15.07
C THR A 16 -34.31 4.17 14.94
N ILE A 17 -34.93 5.23 14.42
CA ILE A 17 -34.34 6.57 14.33
C ILE A 17 -34.12 7.24 15.69
N HIS A 18 -34.77 6.75 16.74
CA HIS A 18 -34.64 7.24 18.12
C HIS A 18 -33.76 6.35 18.99
N GLU A 19 -33.22 5.26 18.44
CA GLU A 19 -32.27 4.41 19.17
C GLU A 19 -30.98 5.19 19.46
N ALA A 20 -30.46 4.99 20.67
CA ALA A 20 -29.14 5.52 21.01
C ALA A 20 -28.12 5.00 19.98
N THR A 21 -27.26 5.87 19.48
CA THR A 21 -26.17 5.53 18.55
C THR A 21 -24.85 5.56 19.31
N PRO A 22 -24.60 4.62 20.25
CA PRO A 22 -23.37 4.63 21.02
C PRO A 22 -22.19 4.38 20.08
N ALA A 23 -21.06 5.01 20.40
CA ALA A 23 -19.80 4.66 19.74
C ALA A 23 -19.48 3.18 20.01
N PRO A 24 -19.03 2.40 19.01
CA PRO A 24 -18.55 1.05 19.25
C PRO A 24 -17.29 1.11 20.12
N ASP A 25 -17.05 0.04 20.88
CA ASP A 25 -15.78 -0.14 21.57
C ASP A 25 -14.63 -0.06 20.57
N SER A 26 -13.54 0.64 20.94
CA SER A 26 -12.36 0.68 20.08
C SER A 26 -11.80 -0.73 19.92
N VAL A 27 -11.82 -1.23 18.69
CA VAL A 27 -11.20 -2.51 18.30
C VAL A 27 -9.67 -2.39 18.13
N ARG A 28 -9.10 -1.20 18.39
CA ARG A 28 -7.67 -0.89 18.24
C ARG A 28 -7.04 -0.62 19.61
N PRO A 29 -6.62 -1.67 20.35
CA PRO A 29 -5.91 -1.46 21.61
C PRO A 29 -4.64 -0.63 21.36
N ASN A 30 -4.49 0.46 22.12
CA ASN A 30 -3.36 1.42 22.05
C ASN A 30 -3.31 2.31 20.79
N GLU A 31 -4.42 2.58 20.12
CA GLU A 31 -4.46 3.63 19.09
C GLU A 31 -3.99 4.96 19.68
N GLN A 32 -2.97 5.57 19.08
CA GLN A 32 -2.42 6.85 19.53
C GLN A 32 -3.54 7.89 19.59
N THR A 33 -3.47 8.79 20.59
CA THR A 33 -4.36 9.94 20.69
C THR A 33 -4.42 10.71 19.37
N LEU A 34 -5.61 11.16 18.96
CA LEU A 34 -5.79 11.93 17.73
C LEU A 34 -4.75 13.06 17.65
N PRO A 35 -3.94 13.13 16.58
CA PRO A 35 -2.95 14.18 16.45
C PRO A 35 -3.66 15.54 16.36
N THR A 36 -3.14 16.55 17.04
CA THR A 36 -3.72 17.89 17.06
C THR A 36 -3.36 18.72 15.82
N GLN A 37 -2.42 18.24 15.01
CA GLN A 37 -1.92 18.89 13.79
C GLN A 37 -1.60 17.84 12.71
N PRO A 38 -1.72 18.18 11.41
CA PRO A 38 -1.33 17.28 10.34
C PRO A 38 0.19 17.09 10.28
N ARG A 39 0.63 15.91 9.83
CA ARG A 39 2.02 15.62 9.50
C ARG A 39 2.40 16.29 8.17
N ALA A 40 3.64 16.77 8.05
CA ALA A 40 4.12 17.34 6.80
C ALA A 40 4.34 16.25 5.75
N TYR A 41 3.86 16.44 4.51
CA TYR A 41 4.08 15.46 3.44
C TYR A 41 5.58 15.31 3.08
N THR A 42 6.40 16.30 3.41
CA THR A 42 7.87 16.28 3.22
C THR A 42 8.59 15.30 4.15
N ASP A 43 7.88 14.66 5.08
CA ASP A 43 8.42 13.56 5.86
C ASP A 43 8.59 12.27 5.03
N ILE A 44 7.92 12.19 3.88
CA ILE A 44 8.09 11.09 2.93
C ILE A 44 9.42 11.27 2.21
N LYS A 45 10.30 10.27 2.31
CA LYS A 45 11.65 10.33 1.72
C LYS A 45 11.77 9.58 0.39
N SER A 46 10.93 8.58 0.19
CA SER A 46 10.78 7.84 -1.07
C SER A 46 9.46 7.07 -1.06
N TYR A 47 9.19 6.32 -2.13
CA TYR A 47 8.06 5.41 -2.22
C TYR A 47 8.52 4.06 -2.72
N HIS A 48 7.84 3.00 -2.28
CA HIS A 48 7.98 1.66 -2.83
C HIS A 48 6.67 1.21 -3.47
N ALA A 49 6.77 0.63 -4.67
CA ALA A 49 5.71 -0.12 -5.31
C ALA A 49 6.05 -1.62 -5.31
N HIS A 50 5.26 -2.41 -4.59
CA HIS A 50 5.36 -3.87 -4.57
C HIS A 50 4.33 -4.47 -5.50
N VAL A 51 4.80 -5.11 -6.56
CA VAL A 51 3.97 -5.75 -7.59
C VAL A 51 3.85 -7.22 -7.24
N TYR A 52 2.62 -7.68 -7.04
CA TYR A 52 2.33 -9.05 -6.65
C TYR A 52 1.84 -9.87 -7.83
N PHE A 53 2.22 -11.15 -7.83
CA PHE A 53 1.87 -12.09 -8.87
C PHE A 53 1.79 -13.52 -8.33
N ASP A 54 1.33 -14.41 -9.18
CA ASP A 54 1.20 -15.85 -8.97
C ASP A 54 1.60 -16.61 -10.25
N GLU A 55 1.33 -17.91 -10.29
CA GLU A 55 1.62 -18.78 -11.44
C GLU A 55 0.92 -18.32 -12.73
N ASP A 56 -0.27 -17.73 -12.64
CA ASP A 56 -1.03 -17.31 -13.82
C ASP A 56 -0.63 -15.91 -14.31
N SER A 57 -0.14 -15.07 -13.40
CA SER A 57 0.14 -13.65 -13.66
C SER A 57 1.62 -13.29 -13.76
N TYR A 58 2.56 -14.21 -13.48
CA TYR A 58 4.00 -13.89 -13.48
C TYR A 58 4.51 -13.29 -14.79
N LYS A 59 4.00 -13.72 -15.96
CA LYS A 59 4.41 -13.16 -17.26
C LYS A 59 4.05 -11.68 -17.38
N LYS A 60 2.90 -11.28 -16.83
CA LYS A 60 2.50 -9.87 -16.76
C LYS A 60 3.44 -9.10 -15.83
N ALA A 61 3.79 -9.68 -14.68
CA ALA A 61 4.73 -9.06 -13.75
C ALA A 61 6.13 -8.89 -14.35
N VAL A 62 6.63 -9.87 -15.12
CA VAL A 62 7.87 -9.75 -15.89
C VAL A 62 7.78 -8.61 -16.91
N GLN A 63 6.66 -8.51 -17.64
CA GLN A 63 6.46 -7.44 -18.62
C GLN A 63 6.46 -6.05 -17.96
N LEU A 64 5.72 -5.90 -16.86
CA LEU A 64 5.66 -4.65 -16.12
C LEU A 64 7.03 -4.29 -15.51
N ARG A 65 7.73 -5.28 -14.95
CA ARG A 65 9.08 -5.12 -14.41
C ARG A 65 10.05 -4.55 -15.45
N GLN A 66 9.99 -5.08 -16.67
CA GLN A 66 10.82 -4.60 -17.78
C GLN A 66 10.43 -3.18 -18.18
N TRP A 67 9.13 -2.92 -18.38
CA TRP A 67 8.67 -1.58 -18.76
C TRP A 67 9.06 -0.51 -17.75
N VAL A 68 8.99 -0.81 -16.45
CA VAL A 68 9.43 0.09 -15.40
C VAL A 68 10.93 0.37 -15.51
N ALA A 69 11.75 -0.67 -15.64
CA ALA A 69 13.20 -0.53 -15.74
C ALA A 69 13.66 0.27 -16.96
N ASP A 70 12.94 0.15 -18.08
CA ASP A 70 13.26 0.85 -19.33
C ASP A 70 12.90 2.34 -19.30
N ARG A 71 11.98 2.74 -18.41
CA ARG A 71 11.31 4.06 -18.41
C ARG A 71 11.63 4.95 -17.22
N PHE A 72 11.86 4.36 -16.05
CA PHE A 72 11.98 5.10 -14.80
C PHE A 72 13.32 4.82 -14.11
N ASP A 73 13.94 5.90 -13.63
CA ASP A 73 15.13 5.83 -12.78
C ASP A 73 14.66 5.42 -11.37
N VAL A 74 14.80 4.13 -11.05
CA VAL A 74 14.24 3.51 -9.86
C VAL A 74 15.20 2.50 -9.25
N GLU A 75 15.06 2.23 -7.97
CA GLU A 75 15.70 1.09 -7.33
C GLU A 75 14.86 -0.16 -7.63
N LEU A 76 15.30 -1.02 -8.54
CA LEU A 76 14.62 -2.26 -8.86
C LEU A 76 15.11 -3.39 -7.95
N GLY A 77 14.19 -3.94 -7.17
CA GLY A 77 14.45 -5.00 -6.21
C GLY A 77 14.52 -6.41 -6.81
N ASN A 78 14.76 -7.37 -5.91
CA ASN A 78 14.81 -8.79 -6.22
C ASN A 78 13.43 -9.34 -6.61
N TRP A 79 13.45 -10.39 -7.42
CA TRP A 79 12.29 -11.21 -7.73
C TRP A 79 12.09 -12.27 -6.63
N ASN A 80 10.98 -12.17 -5.90
CA ASN A 80 10.64 -13.10 -4.82
C ASN A 80 9.60 -14.11 -5.32
N GLN A 81 9.97 -15.40 -5.39
CA GLN A 81 9.08 -16.49 -5.80
C GLN A 81 8.09 -16.92 -4.71
N GLY A 82 8.12 -16.27 -3.54
CA GLY A 82 7.27 -16.57 -2.39
C GLY A 82 7.24 -15.41 -1.40
N PRO A 83 6.50 -15.57 -0.28
CA PRO A 83 6.38 -14.54 0.75
C PRO A 83 7.74 -14.08 1.28
N ARG A 84 7.91 -12.77 1.49
CA ARG A 84 9.15 -12.18 2.02
C ARG A 84 8.85 -10.94 2.83
N GLY A 85 9.37 -10.87 4.05
CA GLY A 85 9.09 -9.74 4.96
C GLY A 85 7.58 -9.60 5.19
N PRO A 86 6.98 -8.41 4.97
CA PRO A 86 5.55 -8.19 5.17
C PRO A 86 4.68 -8.68 4.00
N HIS A 87 5.30 -9.08 2.88
CA HIS A 87 4.62 -9.46 1.64
C HIS A 87 4.23 -10.94 1.69
N VAL A 88 2.93 -11.22 1.59
CA VAL A 88 2.34 -12.56 1.78
C VAL A 88 2.19 -13.38 0.49
N THR A 89 2.62 -12.82 -0.64
CA THR A 89 2.46 -13.36 -2.00
C THR A 89 3.78 -13.13 -2.77
N PRO A 90 4.15 -13.95 -3.79
CA PRO A 90 5.28 -13.65 -4.66
C PRO A 90 5.22 -12.22 -5.18
N SER A 91 6.38 -11.56 -5.20
CA SER A 91 6.46 -10.14 -5.53
C SER A 91 7.83 -9.73 -6.04
N PHE A 92 7.87 -8.57 -6.68
CA PHE A 92 9.06 -7.75 -6.74
C PHE A 92 8.69 -6.33 -6.32
N TYR A 93 9.68 -5.51 -6.03
CA TYR A 93 9.44 -4.10 -5.76
C TYR A 93 10.29 -3.21 -6.66
N PHE A 94 9.86 -1.96 -6.77
CA PHE A 94 10.76 -0.88 -7.15
C PHE A 94 10.52 0.36 -6.28
N GLY A 95 11.61 1.03 -5.93
CA GLY A 95 11.62 2.26 -5.15
C GLY A 95 11.89 3.49 -6.00
N PHE A 96 11.22 4.61 -5.73
CA PHE A 96 11.35 5.85 -6.49
C PHE A 96 11.23 7.11 -5.62
N VAL A 97 11.78 8.22 -6.10
CA VAL A 97 11.81 9.50 -5.35
C VAL A 97 10.44 10.19 -5.38
N PRO A 98 10.07 11.01 -4.37
CA PRO A 98 8.74 11.64 -4.31
C PRO A 98 8.35 12.43 -5.57
N GLU A 99 9.31 13.03 -6.25
CA GLU A 99 9.11 13.84 -7.47
C GLU A 99 8.60 13.02 -8.65
N GLN A 100 8.84 11.70 -8.68
CA GLN A 100 8.34 10.82 -9.74
C GLN A 100 6.89 10.35 -9.50
N LEU A 101 6.34 10.56 -8.30
CA LEU A 101 4.99 10.09 -7.93
C LEU A 101 3.89 10.57 -8.89
N PRO A 102 3.81 11.85 -9.30
CA PRO A 102 2.77 12.33 -10.21
C PRO A 102 2.78 11.67 -11.59
N VAL A 103 3.90 11.03 -11.98
CA VAL A 103 4.05 10.34 -13.26
C VAL A 103 3.84 8.83 -13.09
N ILE A 104 4.53 8.22 -12.12
CA ILE A 104 4.50 6.76 -11.93
C ILE A 104 3.11 6.26 -11.54
N VAL A 105 2.40 6.97 -10.66
CA VAL A 105 1.10 6.49 -10.15
C VAL A 105 0.04 6.42 -11.27
N PRO A 106 -0.21 7.49 -12.04
CA PRO A 106 -1.10 7.39 -13.20
C PRO A 106 -0.64 6.38 -14.24
N TRP A 107 0.68 6.27 -14.47
CA TRP A 107 1.22 5.30 -15.43
C TRP A 107 0.93 3.86 -14.98
N LEU A 108 1.08 3.53 -13.70
CA LEU A 108 0.71 2.22 -13.15
C LEU A 108 -0.80 1.96 -13.23
N GLN A 109 -1.64 2.97 -13.00
CA GLN A 109 -3.09 2.82 -13.12
C GLN A 109 -3.49 2.33 -14.52
N LEU A 110 -2.83 2.83 -15.56
CA LEU A 110 -3.10 2.47 -16.95
C LEU A 110 -2.37 1.18 -17.38
N ASN A 111 -1.16 0.93 -16.85
CA ASN A 111 -0.25 -0.11 -17.35
C ASN A 111 -0.04 -1.29 -16.39
N SER A 112 -0.82 -1.39 -15.31
CA SER A 112 -0.70 -2.46 -14.29
C SER A 112 -0.95 -3.88 -14.82
N LEU A 113 -1.53 -4.04 -16.01
CA LEU A 113 -1.93 -5.34 -16.58
C LEU A 113 -2.90 -6.13 -15.68
N GLY A 114 -3.59 -5.43 -14.78
CA GLY A 114 -4.48 -6.01 -13.78
C GLY A 114 -3.77 -6.63 -12.56
N LEU A 115 -2.46 -6.40 -12.39
CA LEU A 115 -1.70 -6.86 -11.23
C LEU A 115 -2.08 -6.07 -9.98
N THR A 116 -2.08 -6.73 -8.82
CA THR A 116 -2.21 -6.07 -7.53
C THR A 116 -0.90 -5.40 -7.16
N ILE A 117 -0.94 -4.10 -6.83
CA ILE A 117 0.26 -3.32 -6.48
C ILE A 117 0.01 -2.57 -5.18
N LEU A 118 0.86 -2.83 -4.18
CA LEU A 118 0.94 -2.02 -2.97
C LEU A 118 1.90 -0.87 -3.23
N LEU A 119 1.44 0.37 -3.08
CA LEU A 119 2.28 1.55 -3.05
C LEU A 119 2.30 2.12 -1.64
N HIS A 120 3.48 2.37 -1.07
CA HIS A 120 3.59 3.04 0.22
C HIS A 120 4.73 4.06 0.22
N PRO A 121 4.62 5.14 1.02
CA PRO A 121 5.75 6.02 1.31
C PRO A 121 6.77 5.29 2.20
N ASN A 122 7.99 5.81 2.25
CA ASN A 122 8.95 5.48 3.29
C ASN A 122 9.10 6.69 4.21
N THR A 123 8.69 6.52 5.47
CA THR A 123 8.79 7.49 6.55
C THR A 123 9.59 6.89 7.71
N ASP A 124 9.46 7.46 8.91
CA ASP A 124 10.03 6.94 10.16
C ASP A 124 9.19 5.84 10.82
N ASP A 125 8.04 5.47 10.25
CA ASP A 125 7.19 4.40 10.76
C ASP A 125 6.87 3.38 9.64
N PRO A 126 7.78 2.42 9.39
CA PRO A 126 7.58 1.41 8.36
C PRO A 126 6.29 0.62 8.55
N ARG A 127 5.85 0.39 9.79
CA ARG A 127 4.62 -0.35 10.06
C ARG A 127 3.41 0.46 9.61
N ALA A 128 3.37 1.75 9.91
CA ALA A 128 2.31 2.63 9.42
C ALA A 128 2.39 2.84 7.91
N ASP A 129 3.58 2.95 7.34
CA ASP A 129 3.81 3.03 5.90
C ASP A 129 3.10 1.87 5.18
N HIS A 130 3.28 0.65 5.67
CA HIS A 130 2.74 -0.57 5.04
C HIS A 130 1.28 -0.89 5.37
N LEU A 131 0.68 -0.25 6.38
CA LEU A 131 -0.69 -0.57 6.83
C LEU A 131 -1.69 0.57 6.71
N TYR A 132 -1.24 1.82 6.88
CA TYR A 132 -2.11 2.99 7.02
C TYR A 132 -1.87 4.04 5.94
N TYR A 133 -0.63 4.20 5.47
CA TYR A 133 -0.28 5.23 4.46
C TYR A 133 -0.26 4.69 3.03
N THR A 134 -0.81 3.49 2.83
CA THR A 134 -0.75 2.77 1.55
C THR A 134 -1.78 3.26 0.55
N LEU A 135 -1.41 3.19 -0.72
CA LEU A 135 -2.33 3.15 -1.85
C LEU A 135 -2.26 1.77 -2.50
N TRP A 136 -3.35 1.36 -3.14
CA TRP A 136 -3.41 0.13 -3.91
C TRP A 136 -3.82 0.41 -5.35
N VAL A 137 -3.06 -0.12 -6.30
CA VAL A 137 -3.51 -0.25 -7.69
C VAL A 137 -4.21 -1.60 -7.83
N ASN A 138 -5.43 -1.57 -8.37
CA ASN A 138 -6.35 -2.70 -8.44
C ASN A 138 -6.83 -3.18 -7.04
N ARG A 139 -6.64 -4.46 -6.71
CA ARG A 139 -7.18 -5.05 -5.47
C ARG A 139 -6.17 -5.00 -4.34
N ALA A 140 -6.60 -4.61 -3.15
CA ALA A 140 -5.80 -4.78 -1.95
C ALA A 140 -5.70 -6.26 -1.54
N GLN A 141 -4.60 -6.61 -0.86
CA GLN A 141 -4.43 -7.91 -0.21
C GLN A 141 -3.84 -7.72 1.19
N PRO A 142 -3.89 -8.75 2.06
CA PRO A 142 -3.28 -8.69 3.38
C PRO A 142 -1.77 -8.41 3.31
N VAL A 143 -1.27 -7.65 4.28
CA VAL A 143 0.16 -7.38 4.51
C VAL A 143 0.47 -7.75 5.95
N ASN A 144 1.48 -8.58 6.18
CA ASN A 144 1.83 -9.07 7.51
C ASN A 144 2.94 -8.20 8.15
N ALA A 145 2.55 -7.06 8.72
CA ALA A 145 3.49 -6.18 9.42
C ALA A 145 3.63 -6.49 10.92
N TYR A 146 3.21 -7.68 11.40
CA TYR A 146 3.25 -8.01 12.84
C TYR A 146 4.67 -7.93 13.44
N GLY A 147 5.67 -8.40 12.70
CA GLY A 147 7.07 -8.38 13.13
C GLY A 147 7.85 -7.11 12.76
N MET A 148 7.19 -6.11 12.16
CA MET A 148 7.86 -4.92 11.64
C MET A 148 8.20 -3.97 12.79
N ARG A 149 9.49 -3.66 12.92
CA ARG A 149 10.02 -2.73 13.93
C ARG A 149 10.55 -1.50 13.22
N THR A 150 10.42 -0.33 13.85
CA THR A 150 11.11 0.88 13.40
C THR A 150 12.61 0.70 13.65
N PRO A 151 13.44 0.63 12.58
CA PRO A 151 14.88 0.59 12.75
C PRO A 151 15.36 1.93 13.31
N THR A 152 16.34 1.91 14.20
CA THR A 152 16.90 3.11 14.81
C THR A 152 18.42 3.12 14.70
N ASP A 153 19.01 4.32 14.64
CA ASP A 153 20.46 4.51 14.71
C ASP A 153 20.98 4.30 16.15
N ALA A 154 22.29 4.47 16.34
CA ALA A 154 22.93 4.32 17.66
C ALA A 154 22.39 5.30 18.72
N ASP A 155 21.81 6.43 18.29
CA ASP A 155 21.22 7.47 19.14
C ASP A 155 19.70 7.25 19.35
N GLY A 156 19.13 6.18 18.79
CA GLY A 156 17.70 5.86 18.88
C GLY A 156 16.82 6.65 17.91
N LYS A 157 17.38 7.36 16.92
CA LYS A 157 16.59 8.05 15.90
C LYS A 157 16.14 7.08 14.82
N PRO A 158 14.91 7.21 14.30
CA PRO A 158 14.43 6.35 13.23
C PRO A 158 15.33 6.41 12.00
N LEU A 159 15.74 5.25 11.50
CA LEU A 159 16.37 5.13 10.19
C LEU A 159 15.27 5.07 9.15
N ILE A 160 15.25 6.07 8.27
CA ILE A 160 14.33 6.11 7.14
C ILE A 160 15.00 5.41 5.96
N GLU A 161 14.27 4.51 5.32
CA GLU A 161 14.75 3.80 4.14
C GLU A 161 15.02 4.79 3.01
N VAL A 162 16.23 4.73 2.46
CA VAL A 162 16.67 5.52 1.32
C VAL A 162 16.80 4.58 0.13
N ILE A 163 16.35 5.03 -1.03
CA ILE A 163 16.48 4.28 -2.28
C ILE A 163 17.77 4.61 -3.02
N TYR A 164 18.29 3.63 -3.75
CA TYR A 164 19.47 3.73 -4.59
C TYR A 164 19.11 3.25 -6.01
N PRO A 165 18.69 4.17 -6.90
CA PRO A 165 18.34 3.80 -8.26
C PRO A 165 19.42 2.97 -8.96
N ASN A 166 19.00 1.87 -9.58
CA ASN A 166 19.89 0.88 -10.21
C ASN A 166 19.46 0.51 -11.63
N THR A 167 18.46 1.19 -12.19
CA THR A 167 18.02 1.07 -13.58
C THR A 167 18.72 2.10 -14.46
N ARG A 168 18.62 1.92 -15.78
CA ARG A 168 19.10 2.90 -16.77
C ARG A 168 18.01 3.12 -17.82
N PRO A 169 17.11 4.08 -17.60
CA PRO A 169 16.03 4.37 -18.52
C PRO A 169 16.56 4.74 -19.89
N HIS A 170 15.93 4.20 -20.93
CA HIS A 170 16.27 4.45 -22.33
C HIS A 170 15.03 4.55 -23.23
N VAL A 171 13.84 4.33 -22.67
CA VAL A 171 12.55 4.52 -23.33
C VAL A 171 11.88 5.75 -22.74
N ALA A 172 11.39 6.64 -23.60
CA ALA A 172 10.63 7.81 -23.17
C ALA A 172 9.27 7.41 -22.60
N ILE A 173 8.78 8.18 -21.62
CA ILE A 173 7.42 8.03 -21.09
C ILE A 173 6.40 8.37 -22.15
N GLU A 174 5.31 7.61 -22.20
CA GLU A 174 4.17 7.91 -23.05
C GLU A 174 3.49 9.23 -22.61
N THR A 175 3.38 10.19 -23.53
CA THR A 175 2.77 11.53 -23.29
C THR A 175 1.47 11.72 -24.04
#